data_AF-A0A955VJG6-F1
#
_entry.id   AF-A0A955VJG6-F1
#
_cell.length_a   1.000
_cell.length_b   1.000
_cell.length_c   1.000
_cell.angle_alpha   90.00
_cell.angle_beta   90.00
_cell.angle_gamma   90.00
#
_symmetry.space_group_name_H-M   'P 1'
#
loop_
_entity.id
_entity.type
_entity.pdbx_description
1 polymer ?
#
loop_
_entity_poly.entity_id
_entity_poly.type
_entity_poly.pdbx_seq_one_letter_code
_entity_poly.pdbx_strand_id
1 'polypeptide(L)'
;MKWNQKIGNGRLFSPRTQRVVGDEKGSIVLVAMLLFMALISTGLLTMRHTQFETVYTGSLRLSKVTLNVAEAGLIAALAKAAQDPEGFVAFLQAQSTLPPYRVTMADISTTFFDTSLNGSFGQSIPTTGYVNWLTELSDPVDTNRMPGFSLAGFCFKRFRWRTQAEFGPFTATVPSTFVSSQKVLTTYAFVGPLTCKY
;
A
#
# COMPACT_ATOMS: atom_id res chain seq x y z
N MET A 1 -51.17 -58.18 81.75
CA MET A 1 -51.65 -56.94 81.09
C MET A 1 -51.67 -55.82 82.11
N LYS A 2 -50.68 -54.91 82.08
CA LYS A 2 -50.63 -53.65 82.83
C LYS A 2 -49.39 -52.83 82.42
N TRP A 3 -49.61 -51.55 82.11
CA TRP A 3 -48.72 -50.36 82.08
C TRP A 3 -47.50 -50.35 81.14
N ASN A 4 -47.43 -49.47 80.11
CA ASN A 4 -47.16 -48.02 80.07
C ASN A 4 -45.69 -47.57 80.30
N GLN A 5 -45.09 -47.15 79.18
CA GLN A 5 -44.32 -45.91 78.95
C GLN A 5 -42.80 -45.81 79.28
N LYS A 6 -42.12 -45.10 78.35
CA LYS A 6 -40.79 -44.44 78.36
C LYS A 6 -39.58 -45.31 77.92
N ILE A 7 -38.62 -44.89 77.09
CA ILE A 7 -38.21 -43.64 76.40
C ILE A 7 -37.22 -44.08 75.29
N GLY A 8 -37.11 -43.34 74.18
CA GLY A 8 -35.79 -43.12 73.58
C GLY A 8 -35.69 -43.13 72.06
N ASN A 9 -35.28 -41.97 71.53
CA ASN A 9 -34.64 -41.73 70.24
C ASN A 9 -35.59 -41.74 69.03
N GLY A 10 -35.79 -40.65 68.31
CA GLY A 10 -35.02 -39.43 68.21
C GLY A 10 -35.11 -38.95 66.76
N ARG A 11 -35.16 -37.62 66.60
CA ARG A 11 -35.13 -36.87 65.35
C ARG A 11 -36.48 -36.74 64.65
N LEU A 12 -37.26 -35.80 65.21
CA LEU A 12 -37.93 -34.78 64.41
C LEU A 12 -36.99 -34.34 63.27
N PHE A 13 -37.37 -34.62 62.02
CA PHE A 13 -36.91 -33.81 60.91
C PHE A 13 -37.51 -32.43 61.12
N SER A 14 -36.71 -31.49 61.63
CA SER A 14 -37.07 -30.09 61.54
C SER A 14 -37.07 -29.72 60.05
N PRO A 15 -38.06 -28.95 59.57
CA PRO A 15 -37.86 -28.24 58.32
C PRO A 15 -36.71 -27.28 58.61
N ARG A 16 -35.51 -27.60 58.12
CA ARG A 16 -34.52 -26.55 57.84
C ARG A 16 -35.25 -25.62 56.89
N THR A 17 -35.72 -24.52 57.44
CA THR A 17 -35.89 -23.26 56.76
C THR A 17 -34.70 -23.13 55.80
N GLN A 18 -34.94 -23.42 54.53
CA GLN A 18 -34.12 -22.93 53.44
C GLN A 18 -34.10 -21.42 53.66
N ARG A 19 -32.99 -20.92 54.20
CA ARG A 19 -32.65 -19.51 54.06
C ARG A 19 -32.50 -19.27 52.57
N VAL A 20 -33.59 -18.92 51.90
CA VAL A 20 -33.57 -18.10 50.69
C VAL A 20 -33.27 -16.69 51.17
N VAL A 21 -32.03 -16.48 51.61
CA VAL A 21 -31.49 -15.16 51.95
C VAL A 21 -30.10 -15.13 51.33
N GLY A 22 -30.03 -14.66 50.08
CA GLY A 22 -28.76 -14.33 49.44
C GLY A 22 -28.67 -14.44 47.92
N ASP A 23 -29.61 -15.10 47.23
CA ASP A 23 -29.37 -15.50 45.83
C ASP A 23 -29.64 -14.40 44.79
N GLU A 24 -30.61 -13.52 45.04
CA GLU A 24 -31.00 -12.49 44.06
C GLU A 24 -29.92 -11.40 43.91
N LYS A 25 -29.32 -10.93 45.01
CA LYS A 25 -28.27 -9.91 44.96
C LYS A 25 -26.96 -10.42 44.36
N GLY A 26 -26.62 -11.69 44.60
CA GLY A 26 -25.46 -12.33 43.97
C GLY A 26 -25.65 -12.54 42.47
N SER A 27 -26.87 -12.93 42.04
CA SER A 27 -27.21 -13.08 40.63
C SER A 27 -27.16 -11.75 39.85
N ILE A 28 -27.59 -10.64 40.45
CA ILE A 28 -27.54 -9.31 39.83
C ILE A 28 -26.09 -8.86 39.59
N VAL A 29 -25.18 -9.13 40.52
CA VAL A 29 -23.76 -8.80 40.35
C VAL A 29 -23.12 -9.65 39.25
N LEU A 30 -23.47 -10.95 39.16
CA LEU A 30 -23.01 -11.82 38.08
C LEU A 30 -23.52 -11.36 36.71
N VAL A 31 -24.80 -10.99 36.60
CA VAL A 31 -25.38 -10.45 35.36
C VAL A 31 -24.73 -9.13 34.98
N ALA A 32 -24.47 -8.23 35.94
CA ALA A 32 -23.75 -6.98 35.70
C ALA A 32 -22.33 -7.24 35.21
N MET A 33 -21.61 -8.19 35.81
CA MET A 33 -20.24 -8.55 35.41
C MET A 33 -20.18 -9.18 34.01
N LEU A 34 -21.16 -10.01 33.66
CA LEU A 34 -21.32 -10.56 32.31
C LEU A 34 -21.62 -9.46 31.29
N LEU A 35 -22.47 -8.50 31.63
CA LEU A 35 -22.72 -7.31 30.81
C LEU A 35 -21.43 -6.51 30.60
N PHE A 36 -20.68 -6.21 31.66
CA PHE A 36 -19.40 -5.51 31.53
C PHE A 36 -18.40 -6.29 30.67
N MET A 37 -18.31 -7.62 30.81
CA MET A 37 -17.48 -8.44 29.92
C MET A 37 -17.94 -8.39 28.47
N ALA A 38 -19.26 -8.44 28.21
CA ALA A 38 -19.82 -8.31 26.88
C ALA A 38 -19.47 -6.94 26.27
N LEU A 39 -19.68 -5.85 27.01
CA LEU A 39 -19.31 -4.50 26.60
C LEU A 39 -17.81 -4.36 26.31
N ILE A 40 -16.94 -4.88 27.18
CA ILE A 40 -15.48 -4.86 26.95
C ILE A 40 -15.11 -5.67 25.70
N SER A 41 -15.70 -6.85 25.51
CA SER A 41 -15.44 -7.69 24.33
C SER A 41 -15.85 -6.99 23.03
N THR A 42 -17.03 -6.34 23.01
CA THR A 42 -17.48 -5.56 21.84
C THR A 42 -16.57 -4.35 21.59
N GLY A 43 -16.12 -3.67 22.65
CA GLY A 43 -15.15 -2.57 22.55
C GLY A 43 -13.80 -3.00 21.98
N LEU A 44 -13.29 -4.17 22.38
CA LEU A 44 -12.06 -4.72 21.84
C LEU A 44 -12.20 -5.12 20.36
N LEU A 45 -13.33 -5.71 19.97
CA LEU A 45 -13.62 -6.06 18.58
C LEU A 45 -13.71 -4.83 17.68
N THR A 46 -14.40 -3.77 18.11
CA THR A 46 -14.51 -2.52 17.34
C THR A 46 -13.17 -1.80 17.22
N MET A 47 -12.35 -1.81 18.27
CA MET A 47 -10.97 -1.30 18.20
C MET A 47 -10.12 -2.07 17.19
N ARG A 48 -10.26 -3.40 17.12
CA ARG A 48 -9.55 -4.20 16.12
C ARG A 48 -10.05 -3.90 14.70
N HIS A 49 -11.36 -3.80 14.50
CA HIS A 49 -11.92 -3.45 13.20
C HIS A 49 -11.45 -2.07 12.70
N THR A 50 -11.49 -1.05 13.56
CA THR A 50 -11.00 0.29 13.20
C THR A 50 -9.50 0.31 12.94
N GLN A 51 -8.70 -0.48 13.68
CA GLN A 51 -7.28 -0.67 13.38
C GLN A 51 -7.05 -1.30 12.00
N PHE A 52 -7.81 -2.34 11.64
CA PHE A 52 -7.68 -2.97 10.32
C PHE A 52 -8.12 -2.03 9.18
N GLU A 53 -9.23 -1.31 9.35
CA GLU A 53 -9.70 -0.35 8.34
C GLU A 53 -8.72 0.81 8.15
N THR A 54 -8.15 1.34 9.22
CA THR A 54 -7.15 2.43 9.14
C THR A 54 -5.87 1.98 8.46
N VAL A 55 -5.38 0.77 8.76
CA VAL A 55 -4.21 0.18 8.07
C VAL A 55 -4.52 -0.06 6.59
N TYR A 56 -5.69 -0.63 6.28
CA TYR A 56 -6.10 -0.92 4.90
C TYR A 56 -6.21 0.36 4.06
N THR A 57 -6.93 1.36 4.56
CA THR A 57 -7.09 2.66 3.88
C THR A 57 -5.75 3.39 3.72
N GLY A 58 -4.88 3.33 4.72
CA GLY A 58 -3.51 3.85 4.64
C GLY A 58 -2.69 3.17 3.53
N SER A 59 -2.75 1.84 3.44
CA SER A 59 -2.04 1.07 2.40
C SER A 59 -2.54 1.38 0.99
N LEU A 60 -3.86 1.58 0.82
CA LEU A 60 -4.45 1.96 -0.46
C LEU A 60 -4.02 3.35 -0.89
N ARG A 61 -3.97 4.31 0.04
CA ARG A 61 -3.49 5.66 -0.25
C ARG A 61 -2.04 5.63 -0.72
N LEU A 62 -1.16 4.92 -0.01
CA LEU A 62 0.25 4.79 -0.40
C LEU A 62 0.42 4.11 -1.75
N SER A 63 -0.33 3.02 -1.98
CA SER A 63 -0.35 2.34 -3.29
C SER A 63 -0.76 3.26 -4.43
N LYS A 64 -1.74 4.15 -4.22
CA LYS A 64 -2.15 5.15 -5.23
C LYS A 64 -1.06 6.20 -5.46
N VAL A 65 -0.42 6.67 -4.39
CA VAL A 65 0.71 7.59 -4.50
C VAL A 65 1.85 6.99 -5.30
N THR A 66 2.29 5.77 -4.97
CA THR A 66 3.37 5.10 -5.69
C THR A 66 3.01 4.86 -7.16
N LEU A 67 1.74 4.59 -7.45
CA LEU A 67 1.27 4.50 -8.83
C LEU A 67 1.42 5.83 -9.57
N ASN A 68 0.95 6.94 -8.98
CA ASN A 68 1.12 8.28 -9.58
C ASN A 68 2.59 8.62 -9.78
N VAL A 69 3.48 8.22 -8.86
CA VAL A 69 4.93 8.38 -9.02
C VAL A 69 5.44 7.57 -10.21
N ALA A 70 4.99 6.33 -10.38
CA ALA A 70 5.36 5.51 -11.54
C ALA A 70 4.86 6.14 -12.85
N GLU A 71 3.63 6.65 -12.88
CA GLU A 71 3.07 7.33 -14.05
C GLU A 71 3.84 8.61 -14.38
N ALA A 72 4.12 9.44 -13.37
CA ALA A 72 4.92 10.65 -13.54
C ALA A 72 6.32 10.32 -14.05
N GLY A 73 6.99 9.30 -13.53
CA GLY A 73 8.31 8.86 -13.99
C GLY A 73 8.30 8.37 -15.44
N LEU A 74 7.26 7.64 -15.83
CA LEU A 74 7.06 7.20 -17.21
C LEU A 74 6.85 8.40 -18.15
N ILE A 75 5.93 9.31 -17.80
CA ILE A 75 5.63 10.50 -18.60
C ILE A 75 6.86 11.41 -18.69
N ALA A 76 7.62 11.56 -17.61
CA ALA A 76 8.84 12.37 -17.58
C ALA A 76 9.88 11.82 -18.54
N ALA A 77 10.12 10.51 -18.50
CA ALA A 77 11.10 9.87 -19.37
C ALA A 77 10.65 9.90 -20.85
N LEU A 78 9.36 9.78 -21.11
CA LEU A 78 8.78 9.99 -22.45
C LEU A 78 8.90 11.44 -22.92
N ALA A 79 8.66 12.41 -22.04
CA ALA A 79 8.78 13.83 -22.35
C ALA A 79 10.22 14.20 -22.71
N LYS A 80 11.21 13.67 -21.97
CA LYS A 80 12.62 13.82 -22.31
C LYS A 80 12.95 13.24 -23.70
N ALA A 81 12.42 12.05 -24.00
CA ALA A 81 12.59 11.42 -25.30
C ALA A 81 11.89 12.19 -26.44
N ALA A 82 10.80 12.90 -26.15
CA ALA A 82 10.07 13.70 -27.13
C ALA A 82 10.72 15.06 -27.41
N GLN A 83 11.42 15.65 -26.43
CA GLN A 83 12.10 16.95 -26.59
C GLN A 83 13.31 16.86 -27.54
N ASP A 84 14.13 15.82 -27.39
CA ASP A 84 15.28 15.55 -28.26
C ASP A 84 15.46 14.03 -28.43
N PRO A 85 14.82 13.43 -29.46
CA PRO A 85 14.86 11.99 -29.67
C PRO A 85 16.27 11.45 -29.94
N GLU A 86 17.09 12.18 -30.71
CA GLU A 86 18.45 11.76 -31.06
C GLU A 86 19.39 11.88 -29.86
N GLY A 87 19.34 13.01 -29.16
CA GLY A 87 20.10 13.21 -27.92
C GLY A 87 19.68 12.22 -26.82
N PHE A 88 18.40 11.85 -26.75
CA PHE A 88 17.92 10.84 -25.82
C PHE A 88 18.51 9.45 -26.11
N VAL A 89 18.51 9.00 -27.38
CA VAL A 89 19.13 7.71 -27.74
C VAL A 89 20.63 7.73 -27.46
N ALA A 90 21.32 8.84 -27.75
CA ALA A 90 22.73 9.00 -27.42
C ALA A 90 22.98 8.96 -25.90
N PHE A 91 22.12 9.61 -25.11
CA PHE A 91 22.16 9.58 -23.64
C PHE A 91 22.02 8.15 -23.11
N LEU A 92 21.04 7.38 -23.61
CA LEU A 92 20.87 5.98 -23.20
C LEU A 92 22.11 5.14 -23.50
N GLN A 93 22.70 5.33 -24.70
CA GLN A 93 23.91 4.62 -25.12
C GLN A 93 25.15 5.03 -24.32
N ALA A 94 25.21 6.26 -23.82
CA ALA A 94 26.30 6.74 -22.98
C ALA A 94 26.25 6.15 -21.55
N GLN A 95 25.06 5.93 -21.01
CA GLN A 95 24.88 5.31 -19.69
C GLN A 95 25.12 3.80 -19.69
N SER A 96 24.73 3.10 -20.75
CA SER A 96 24.97 1.67 -20.90
C SER A 96 25.09 1.30 -22.36
N THR A 97 26.06 0.45 -22.68
CA THR A 97 26.23 -0.10 -24.03
C THR A 97 25.27 -1.26 -24.32
N LEU A 98 24.70 -1.89 -23.28
CA LEU A 98 23.80 -3.03 -23.39
C LEU A 98 22.49 -2.75 -22.62
N PRO A 99 21.33 -3.17 -23.16
CA PRO A 99 20.07 -3.07 -22.44
C PRO A 99 20.09 -3.95 -21.17
N PRO A 100 19.36 -3.58 -20.11
CA PRO A 100 18.42 -2.46 -20.05
C PRO A 100 19.11 -1.09 -19.87
N TYR A 101 18.65 -0.10 -20.63
CA TYR A 101 19.01 1.31 -20.41
C TYR A 101 18.21 1.88 -19.24
N ARG A 102 18.74 2.87 -18.53
CA ARG A 102 18.15 3.35 -17.28
C ARG A 102 17.98 4.85 -17.30
N VAL A 103 16.78 5.33 -17.01
CA VAL A 103 16.50 6.74 -16.74
C VAL A 103 16.05 6.85 -15.31
N THR A 104 16.80 7.57 -14.50
CA THR A 104 16.49 7.81 -13.09
C THR A 104 15.83 9.16 -12.90
N MET A 105 15.20 9.36 -11.74
CA MET A 105 14.66 10.65 -11.35
C MET A 105 15.70 11.78 -11.39
N ALA A 106 16.96 11.49 -11.08
CA ALA A 106 18.06 12.46 -11.11
C ALA A 106 18.46 12.89 -12.53
N ASP A 107 18.16 12.06 -13.55
CA ASP A 107 18.44 12.37 -14.95
C ASP A 107 17.41 13.34 -15.56
N ILE A 108 16.37 13.70 -14.80
CA ILE A 108 15.28 14.58 -15.20
C ILE A 108 15.28 15.81 -14.29
N SER A 109 15.03 16.99 -14.89
CA SER A 109 14.96 18.24 -14.14
C SER A 109 13.97 18.13 -12.97
N THR A 110 14.39 18.61 -11.80
CA THR A 110 13.55 18.64 -10.58
C THR A 110 12.27 19.45 -10.76
N THR A 111 12.26 20.40 -11.71
CA THR A 111 11.08 21.20 -12.06
C THR A 111 9.93 20.39 -12.68
N PHE A 112 10.21 19.19 -13.19
CA PHE A 112 9.16 18.29 -13.70
C PHE A 112 8.33 17.67 -12.56
N PHE A 113 8.87 17.65 -11.35
CA PHE A 113 8.28 17.01 -10.19
C PHE A 113 7.72 18.07 -9.25
N ASP A 114 6.44 18.38 -9.41
CA ASP A 114 5.74 19.28 -8.50
C ASP A 114 4.88 18.50 -7.50
N THR A 115 5.01 18.84 -6.22
CA THR A 115 4.20 18.31 -5.10
C THR A 115 3.03 19.22 -4.75
N SER A 116 2.83 20.31 -5.49
CA SER A 116 1.65 21.15 -5.33
C SER A 116 0.36 20.35 -5.59
N LEU A 117 -0.77 20.93 -5.17
CA LEU A 117 -2.10 20.39 -5.37
C LEU A 117 -2.39 19.94 -6.82
N ASN A 118 -1.82 20.65 -7.79
CA ASN A 118 -1.96 20.38 -9.22
C ASN A 118 -0.68 19.81 -9.85
N GLY A 119 0.34 19.53 -9.04
CA GLY A 119 1.62 19.03 -9.48
C GLY A 119 1.58 17.54 -9.83
N SER A 120 2.67 17.07 -10.42
CA SER A 120 2.87 15.69 -10.92
C SER A 120 2.57 14.59 -9.88
N PHE A 121 2.60 14.90 -8.58
CA PHE A 121 2.29 13.96 -7.50
C PHE A 121 1.02 14.26 -6.69
N GLY A 122 0.41 15.44 -6.87
CA GLY A 122 -0.77 15.91 -6.15
C GLY A 122 -0.60 16.08 -4.63
N GLN A 123 -1.68 16.44 -3.93
CA GLN A 123 -1.76 16.74 -2.48
C GLN A 123 -1.35 15.57 -1.54
N SER A 124 -0.99 14.43 -2.10
CA SER A 124 -0.84 13.19 -1.36
C SER A 124 0.56 12.95 -0.77
N ILE A 125 1.55 13.81 -1.06
CA ILE A 125 2.93 13.65 -0.62
C ILE A 125 3.38 14.86 0.22
N PRO A 126 3.45 14.76 1.56
CA PRO A 126 3.99 15.83 2.40
C PRO A 126 5.53 15.89 2.38
N THR A 127 6.23 14.88 1.86
CA THR A 127 7.69 14.77 1.94
C THR A 127 8.31 14.14 0.68
N THR A 128 9.05 14.95 -0.09
CA THR A 128 9.80 14.52 -1.28
C THR A 128 10.97 13.57 -0.98
N GLY A 129 11.43 13.50 0.28
CA GLY A 129 12.59 12.70 0.69
C GLY A 129 12.41 11.18 0.64
N TYR A 130 11.20 10.69 0.35
CA TYR A 130 10.85 9.27 0.33
C TYR A 130 10.25 8.82 -1.00
N VAL A 131 10.50 9.54 -2.10
CA VAL A 131 10.01 9.21 -3.44
C VAL A 131 11.19 8.93 -4.36
N ASN A 132 11.14 7.80 -5.06
CA ASN A 132 12.12 7.46 -6.08
C ASN A 132 11.43 6.67 -7.19
N TRP A 133 11.96 6.79 -8.40
CA TRP A 133 11.56 5.95 -9.52
C TRP A 133 12.72 5.72 -10.47
N LEU A 134 12.66 4.59 -11.16
CA LEU A 134 13.61 4.15 -12.17
C LEU A 134 12.82 3.66 -13.38
N THR A 135 13.12 4.19 -14.55
CA THR A 135 12.58 3.71 -15.82
C THR A 135 13.65 2.92 -16.56
N GLU A 136 13.42 1.63 -16.73
CA GLU A 136 14.26 0.74 -17.51
C GLU A 136 13.71 0.59 -18.93
N LEU A 137 14.57 0.76 -19.93
CA LEU A 137 14.22 0.57 -21.34
C LEU A 137 14.91 -0.68 -21.87
N SER A 138 14.14 -1.62 -22.40
CA SER A 138 14.63 -2.85 -23.02
C SER A 138 14.09 -3.04 -24.43
N ASP A 139 14.64 -4.03 -25.13
CA ASP A 139 14.16 -4.52 -26.43
C ASP A 139 14.03 -3.41 -27.51
N PRO A 140 15.12 -2.66 -27.82
CA PRO A 140 15.09 -1.67 -28.88
C PRO A 140 14.80 -2.34 -30.23
N VAL A 141 13.71 -1.94 -30.88
CA VAL A 141 13.35 -2.38 -32.24
C VAL A 141 13.21 -1.17 -33.14
N ASP A 142 14.00 -1.14 -34.22
CA ASP A 142 13.88 -0.12 -35.26
C ASP A 142 12.63 -0.34 -36.11
N THR A 143 11.87 0.72 -36.35
CA THR A 143 10.69 0.72 -37.21
C THR A 143 10.60 2.00 -38.03
N ASN A 144 10.22 1.85 -39.31
CA ASN A 144 10.01 2.96 -40.24
C ASN A 144 8.50 3.25 -40.42
N ARG A 145 7.65 2.52 -39.67
CA ARG A 145 6.19 2.59 -39.78
C ARG A 145 5.62 3.19 -38.50
N MET A 146 5.50 4.51 -38.49
CA MET A 146 4.76 5.26 -37.47
C MET A 146 3.60 6.00 -38.15
N PRO A 147 2.37 5.97 -37.61
CA PRO A 147 1.24 6.70 -38.18
C PRO A 147 1.56 8.19 -38.32
N GLY A 148 1.24 8.79 -39.47
CA GLY A 148 1.47 10.22 -39.73
C GLY A 148 2.85 10.61 -40.28
N PHE A 149 3.78 9.66 -40.43
CA PHE A 149 5.10 9.91 -41.05
C PHE A 149 5.26 9.15 -42.37
N SER A 150 5.90 9.78 -43.36
CA SER A 150 6.21 9.13 -44.64
C SER A 150 7.39 8.16 -44.48
N LEU A 151 7.33 7.03 -45.18
CA LEU A 151 8.28 5.89 -45.09
C LEU A 151 9.74 6.22 -45.45
N ALA A 152 10.04 7.42 -45.95
CA ALA A 152 11.26 7.69 -46.72
C ALA A 152 12.31 8.59 -46.03
N GLY A 153 12.14 8.96 -44.76
CA GLY A 153 13.10 9.87 -44.10
C GLY A 153 13.30 9.74 -42.60
N PHE A 154 12.41 9.06 -41.89
CA PHE A 154 12.43 8.99 -40.43
C PHE A 154 12.33 7.56 -39.92
N CYS A 155 13.18 7.25 -38.95
CA CYS A 155 13.18 6.00 -38.21
C CYS A 155 12.67 6.25 -36.79
N PHE A 156 12.06 5.23 -36.19
CA PHE A 156 11.62 5.26 -34.81
C PHE A 156 12.19 4.03 -34.09
N LYS A 157 12.63 4.22 -32.85
CA LYS A 157 13.02 3.11 -31.98
C LYS A 157 11.89 2.80 -31.01
N ARG A 158 11.31 1.62 -31.10
CA ARG A 158 10.40 1.10 -30.09
C ARG A 158 11.21 0.55 -28.94
N PHE A 159 10.91 0.99 -27.73
CA PHE A 159 11.42 0.40 -26.49
C PHE A 159 10.27 -0.16 -25.67
N ARG A 160 10.58 -1.17 -24.86
CA ARG A 160 9.76 -1.56 -23.72
C ARG A 160 10.19 -0.73 -22.51
N TRP A 161 9.28 0.08 -22.00
CA TRP A 161 9.51 0.96 -20.86
C TRP A 161 8.96 0.27 -19.61
N ARG A 162 9.81 0.06 -18.61
CA ARG A 162 9.45 -0.49 -17.32
C ARG A 162 9.79 0.53 -16.24
N THR A 163 8.79 1.24 -15.75
CA THR A 163 8.97 2.22 -14.67
C THR A 163 8.63 1.60 -13.34
N GLN A 164 9.61 1.53 -12.46
CA GLN A 164 9.48 1.08 -11.08
C GLN A 164 9.49 2.32 -10.18
N ALA A 165 8.45 2.49 -9.37
CA ALA A 165 8.38 3.55 -8.39
C ALA A 165 8.31 2.98 -6.99
N GLU A 166 8.93 3.70 -6.07
CA GLU A 166 9.04 3.34 -4.67
C GLU A 166 8.69 4.57 -3.82
N PHE A 167 7.88 4.32 -2.81
CA PHE A 167 7.53 5.28 -1.78
C PHE A 167 7.90 4.71 -0.42
N GLY A 168 8.75 5.41 0.31
CA GLY A 168 9.21 5.02 1.65
C GLY A 168 10.70 5.29 1.86
N PRO A 169 11.23 4.96 3.04
CA PRO A 169 12.66 5.04 3.29
C PRO A 169 13.42 4.02 2.44
N PHE A 170 14.33 4.51 1.58
CA PHE A 170 15.14 3.69 0.67
C PHE A 170 16.31 2.96 1.37
N THR A 171 16.48 3.18 2.68
CA THR A 171 17.49 2.52 3.52
C THR A 171 16.82 1.50 4.44
N ALA A 172 17.37 0.28 4.47
CA ALA A 172 16.86 -0.84 5.27
C ALA A 172 16.94 -0.65 6.80
N THR A 173 17.49 0.47 7.27
CA THR A 173 17.67 0.84 8.69
C THR A 173 16.55 1.74 9.19
N VAL A 174 15.30 1.43 8.85
CA VAL A 174 14.15 2.17 9.39
C VAL A 174 13.25 1.20 10.16
N PRO A 175 12.81 1.55 11.38
CA PRO A 175 11.90 0.72 12.15
C PRO A 175 10.65 0.35 11.32
N SER A 176 10.12 -0.85 11.54
CA SER A 176 9.01 -1.50 10.82
C SER A 176 7.67 -0.74 10.83
N THR A 177 7.65 0.49 11.35
CA THR A 177 6.52 1.40 11.38
C THR A 177 6.39 2.24 10.10
N PHE A 178 7.40 2.27 9.23
CA PHE A 178 7.30 2.96 7.94
C PHE A 178 6.74 2.02 6.88
N VAL A 179 5.57 2.39 6.34
CA VAL A 179 4.90 1.63 5.28
C VAL A 179 5.57 2.00 3.95
N SER A 180 6.31 1.05 3.37
CA SER A 180 6.84 1.18 2.01
C SER A 180 5.84 0.64 0.97
N SER A 181 5.88 1.19 -0.23
CA SER A 181 5.09 0.69 -1.35
C SER A 181 5.88 0.77 -2.64
N GLN A 182 5.80 -0.28 -3.44
CA GLN A 182 6.45 -0.38 -4.74
C GLN A 182 5.41 -0.67 -5.83
N LYS A 183 5.53 0.00 -6.97
CA LYS A 183 4.70 -0.22 -8.15
C LYS A 183 5.55 -0.31 -9.40
N VAL A 184 5.12 -1.13 -10.34
CA VAL A 184 5.78 -1.29 -11.63
C VAL A 184 4.75 -1.07 -12.73
N LEU A 185 5.06 -0.16 -13.64
CA LEU A 185 4.33 0.06 -14.88
C LEU A 185 5.17 -0.43 -16.04
N THR A 186 4.55 -1.07 -17.02
CA THR A 186 5.23 -1.52 -18.24
C THR A 186 4.42 -1.11 -19.45
N THR A 187 5.06 -0.44 -20.40
CA THR A 187 4.43 -0.01 -21.65
C THR A 187 5.42 -0.13 -22.82
N TYR A 188 4.91 -0.05 -24.04
CA TYR A 188 5.74 0.11 -25.23
C TYR A 188 5.56 1.53 -25.75
N ALA A 189 6.67 2.22 -25.99
CA ALA A 189 6.64 3.53 -26.60
C ALA A 189 7.73 3.68 -27.65
N PHE A 190 7.46 4.56 -28.60
CA PHE A 190 8.33 4.85 -29.73
C PHE A 190 9.07 6.16 -29.47
N VAL A 191 10.37 6.17 -29.75
CA VAL A 191 11.24 7.34 -29.71
C VAL A 191 11.57 7.72 -31.15
N GLY A 192 11.25 8.96 -31.52
CA GLY A 192 11.54 9.53 -32.82
C GLY A 192 10.80 10.85 -33.04
N PRO A 193 10.96 11.49 -34.21
CA PRO A 193 11.68 10.99 -35.38
C PRO A 193 13.21 10.97 -35.20
N LEU A 194 13.87 9.91 -35.69
CA LEU A 194 15.33 9.77 -35.75
C LEU A 194 15.79 9.76 -37.20
N THR A 195 17.00 10.26 -37.46
CA THR A 195 17.67 10.00 -38.74
C THR A 195 17.98 8.51 -38.89
N CYS A 196 17.54 7.93 -40.01
CA CYS A 196 17.85 6.53 -40.31
C CYS A 196 19.36 6.38 -40.57
N LYS A 197 20.03 5.57 -39.75
CA LYS A 197 21.40 5.14 -40.04
C LYS A 197 21.31 3.98 -41.04
N TYR A 198 21.69 4.26 -42.28
CA TYR A 198 21.84 3.26 -43.36
C TYR A 198 23.00 2.31 -43.06
#